data_AF-E6SK50-F1
#
_entry.id   AF-E6SK50-F1
#
_cell.length_a   1.000
_cell.length_b   1.000
_cell.length_c   1.000
_cell.angle_alpha   90.00
_cell.angle_beta   90.00
_cell.angle_gamma   90.00
#
_symmetry.space_group_name_H-M   'P 1'
#
loop_
_entity.id
_entity.type
_entity.pdbx_description
1 polymer ?
#
loop_
_entity_poly.entity_id
_entity_poly.type
_entity_poly.pdbx_seq_one_letter_code
_entity_poly.pdbx_strand_id
1 'polypeptide(L)'
;MTAALWQWLAAGWLPPVEPAAGARLAAVAAAGVAVKLMDDVLDRAEDEQAGRPNVAARLGPAATAYALAALAVATALSLRDALLLFWASYAWGMAHGAGARLPLGLRAWQETALAVALAALAAGVPDTLAALALVGAVQLLDDWVDLRRETARVRAGPPQPARGPAPRPAPAPTPFPGRNLQAGDPDDNVSRIAPARNWATRLGAVEALLVGLALGLLAAAWDPLRAAAAGAVALAAGLASRGPKSAGTKAHSAMGRR
;
A
#
# COMPACT_ATOMS: atom_id res chain seq x y z
N MET A 1 36.41 1.29 -15.65
CA MET A 1 35.04 1.23 -16.21
C MET A 1 35.02 2.09 -17.47
N THR A 2 34.65 1.55 -18.63
CA THR A 2 34.77 2.29 -19.91
C THR A 2 33.56 3.21 -20.13
N ALA A 3 33.73 4.29 -20.93
CA ALA A 3 32.64 5.21 -21.27
C ALA A 3 31.43 4.49 -21.91
N ALA A 4 31.68 3.42 -22.68
CA ALA A 4 30.64 2.60 -23.29
C ALA A 4 29.76 1.88 -22.24
N LEU A 5 30.35 1.36 -21.16
CA LEU A 5 29.58 0.72 -20.08
C LEU A 5 28.68 1.73 -19.37
N TRP A 6 29.17 2.96 -19.17
CA TRP A 6 28.34 4.03 -18.58
C TRP A 6 27.17 4.41 -19.48
N GLN A 7 27.40 4.58 -20.79
CA GLN A 7 26.34 4.85 -21.76
C GLN A 7 25.28 3.74 -21.78
N TRP A 8 25.73 2.48 -21.72
CA TRP A 8 24.83 1.34 -21.66
C TRP A 8 23.99 1.30 -20.37
N LEU A 9 24.61 1.51 -19.20
CA LEU A 9 23.89 1.60 -17.92
C LEU A 9 22.94 2.79 -17.83
N ALA A 10 23.26 3.91 -18.51
CA ALA A 10 22.39 5.07 -18.57
C ALA A 10 21.14 4.79 -19.44
N ALA A 11 21.28 4.01 -20.51
CA ALA A 11 20.20 3.70 -21.44
C ALA A 11 19.31 2.52 -20.99
N GLY A 12 19.92 1.52 -20.33
CA GLY A 12 19.31 0.21 -20.11
C GLY A 12 19.23 -0.63 -21.40
N TRP A 13 18.82 -1.89 -21.27
CA TRP A 13 18.62 -2.79 -22.43
C TRP A 13 17.26 -2.62 -23.13
N LEU A 14 16.24 -2.06 -22.47
CA LEU A 14 14.95 -1.80 -23.11
C LEU A 14 15.05 -0.50 -23.91
N PRO A 15 14.68 -0.50 -25.19
CA PRO A 15 14.67 0.73 -25.97
C PRO A 15 13.68 1.74 -25.37
N PRO A 16 13.99 3.05 -25.42
CA PRO A 16 13.02 4.09 -25.11
C PRO A 16 12.02 4.16 -26.27
N VAL A 17 11.07 3.23 -26.28
CA VAL A 17 9.89 3.34 -27.15
C VAL A 17 8.92 4.23 -26.39
N GLU A 18 8.67 5.43 -26.90
CA GLU A 18 7.67 6.32 -26.34
C GLU A 18 6.29 5.87 -26.85
N PRO A 19 5.46 5.16 -26.06
CA PRO A 19 4.10 4.87 -26.45
C PRO A 19 3.32 6.18 -26.60
N ALA A 20 2.19 6.15 -27.33
CA ALA A 20 1.27 7.26 -27.34
C ALA A 20 0.91 7.66 -25.90
N ALA A 21 0.83 8.97 -25.61
CA ALA A 21 0.62 9.47 -24.25
C ALA A 21 -0.56 8.80 -23.53
N GLY A 22 -1.68 8.56 -24.24
CA GLY A 22 -2.83 7.84 -23.70
C GLY A 22 -2.52 6.39 -23.28
N ALA A 23 -1.73 5.66 -24.08
CA ALA A 23 -1.30 4.30 -23.73
C ALA A 23 -0.36 4.30 -22.53
N ARG A 24 0.53 5.31 -22.42
CA ARG A 24 1.39 5.50 -21.25
C ARG A 24 0.58 5.74 -19.97
N LEU A 25 -0.38 6.66 -20.02
CA LEU A 25 -1.28 6.94 -18.90
C LEU A 25 -2.04 5.68 -18.46
N ALA A 26 -2.58 4.94 -19.43
CA ALA A 26 -3.28 3.68 -19.17
C ALA A 26 -2.34 2.60 -18.59
N ALA A 27 -1.08 2.53 -19.04
CA ALA A 27 -0.09 1.61 -18.50
C ALA A 27 0.24 1.92 -17.02
N VAL A 28 0.48 3.20 -16.69
CA VAL A 28 0.74 3.63 -15.31
C VAL A 28 -0.47 3.36 -14.41
N ALA A 29 -1.68 3.62 -14.92
CA ALA A 29 -2.91 3.33 -14.19
C ALA A 29 -3.10 1.83 -13.92
N ALA A 30 -2.91 1.00 -14.94
CA ALA A 30 -3.01 -0.45 -14.81
C ALA A 30 -1.92 -1.01 -13.86
N ALA A 31 -0.68 -0.49 -13.93
CA ALA A 31 0.38 -0.85 -13.00
C ALA A 31 0.05 -0.46 -11.56
N GLY A 32 -0.48 0.74 -11.33
CA GLY A 32 -0.90 1.19 -10.00
C GLY A 32 -2.05 0.34 -9.44
N VAL A 33 -3.02 -0.07 -10.26
CA VAL A 33 -4.07 -1.03 -9.87
C VAL A 33 -3.46 -2.38 -9.48
N ALA A 34 -2.52 -2.89 -10.29
CA ALA A 34 -1.85 -4.15 -10.00
C ALA A 34 -1.11 -4.13 -8.67
N VAL A 35 -0.31 -3.06 -8.43
CA VAL A 35 0.43 -2.87 -7.19
C VAL A 35 -0.52 -2.75 -6.01
N LYS A 36 -1.58 -1.94 -6.11
CA LYS A 36 -2.53 -1.77 -4.99
C LYS A 36 -3.30 -3.04 -4.66
N LEU A 37 -3.74 -3.79 -5.67
CA LEU A 37 -4.41 -5.07 -5.41
C LEU A 37 -3.47 -6.10 -4.77
N MET A 38 -2.20 -6.12 -5.18
CA MET A 38 -1.20 -6.99 -4.57
C MET A 38 -0.91 -6.59 -3.11
N ASP A 39 -0.77 -5.30 -2.85
CA ASP A 39 -0.62 -4.71 -1.51
C ASP A 39 -1.79 -5.12 -0.59
N ASP A 40 -3.03 -4.88 -1.02
CA ASP A 40 -4.23 -5.30 -0.29
C ASP A 40 -4.29 -6.83 -0.04
N VAL A 41 -3.77 -7.65 -0.97
CA VAL A 41 -3.69 -9.11 -0.78
C VAL A 41 -2.69 -9.47 0.31
N LEU A 42 -1.53 -8.81 0.36
CA LEU A 42 -0.49 -9.06 1.35
C LEU A 42 -0.93 -8.59 2.75
N ASP A 43 -1.63 -7.47 2.83
CA ASP A 43 -2.05 -6.89 4.11
C ASP A 43 -3.42 -7.39 4.58
N ARG A 44 -4.08 -8.28 3.82
CA ARG A 44 -5.41 -8.81 4.14
C ARG A 44 -5.53 -9.29 5.60
N ALA A 45 -4.56 -10.06 6.09
CA ALA A 45 -4.62 -10.61 7.44
C ALA A 45 -4.47 -9.52 8.52
N GLU A 46 -3.63 -8.52 8.29
CA GLU A 46 -3.44 -7.37 9.20
C GLU A 46 -4.70 -6.49 9.21
N ASP A 47 -5.26 -6.23 8.03
CA ASP A 47 -6.49 -5.46 7.83
C ASP A 47 -7.73 -6.14 8.44
N GLU A 48 -7.85 -7.46 8.30
CA GLU A 48 -8.92 -8.24 8.95
C GLU A 48 -8.82 -8.16 10.48
N GLN A 49 -7.61 -8.29 11.04
CA GLN A 49 -7.38 -8.14 12.49
C GLN A 49 -7.69 -6.72 12.98
N ALA A 50 -7.40 -5.71 12.15
CA ALA A 50 -7.73 -4.32 12.45
C ALA A 50 -9.21 -3.97 12.23
N GLY A 51 -10.04 -4.90 11.74
CA GLY A 51 -11.45 -4.66 11.40
C GLY A 51 -11.62 -3.69 10.22
N ARG A 52 -10.64 -3.63 9.32
CA ARG A 52 -10.55 -2.70 8.18
C ARG A 52 -10.55 -3.49 6.86
N PRO A 53 -11.68 -4.05 6.40
CA PRO A 53 -11.68 -4.83 5.16
C PRO A 53 -11.26 -3.97 3.96
N ASN A 54 -10.24 -4.41 3.23
CA ASN A 54 -9.71 -3.75 2.02
C ASN A 54 -10.36 -4.32 0.73
N VAL A 55 -9.86 -3.91 -0.45
CA VAL A 55 -10.43 -4.37 -1.73
C VAL A 55 -10.20 -5.86 -1.92
N ALA A 56 -9.04 -6.38 -1.49
CA ALA A 56 -8.76 -7.81 -1.56
C ALA A 56 -9.74 -8.63 -0.71
N ALA A 57 -10.14 -8.17 0.48
CA ALA A 57 -11.15 -8.87 1.30
C ALA A 57 -12.48 -9.04 0.55
N ARG A 58 -12.88 -8.04 -0.26
CA ARG A 58 -14.11 -8.08 -1.08
C ARG A 58 -13.98 -8.98 -2.30
N LEU A 59 -12.81 -8.99 -2.95
CA LEU A 59 -12.55 -9.79 -4.15
C LEU A 59 -12.19 -11.25 -3.83
N GLY A 60 -11.81 -11.54 -2.57
CA GLY A 60 -11.41 -12.88 -2.13
C GLY A 60 -10.20 -13.42 -2.93
N PRO A 61 -10.19 -14.72 -3.26
CA PRO A 61 -9.09 -15.34 -4.02
C PRO A 61 -8.84 -14.72 -5.41
N ALA A 62 -9.84 -14.05 -5.99
CA ALA A 62 -9.72 -13.45 -7.33
C ALA A 62 -8.83 -12.19 -7.35
N ALA A 63 -8.56 -11.57 -6.20
CA ALA A 63 -7.77 -10.34 -6.09
C ALA A 63 -6.39 -10.48 -6.77
N THR A 64 -5.67 -11.59 -6.52
CA THR A 64 -4.37 -11.87 -7.13
C THR A 64 -4.47 -12.03 -8.65
N ALA A 65 -5.50 -12.71 -9.15
CA ALA A 65 -5.72 -12.87 -10.59
C ALA A 65 -5.97 -11.52 -11.27
N TYR A 66 -6.75 -10.64 -10.64
CA TYR A 66 -6.97 -9.28 -11.15
C TYR A 66 -5.72 -8.40 -11.08
N ALA A 67 -4.89 -8.55 -10.05
CA ALA A 67 -3.60 -7.87 -9.97
C ALA A 67 -2.68 -8.27 -11.15
N LEU A 68 -2.58 -9.59 -11.41
CA LEU A 68 -1.79 -10.11 -12.54
C LEU A 68 -2.35 -9.68 -13.90
N ALA A 69 -3.68 -9.68 -14.07
CA ALA A 69 -4.32 -9.20 -15.29
C ALA A 69 -4.06 -7.71 -15.53
N ALA A 70 -4.16 -6.87 -14.49
CA ALA A 70 -3.83 -5.45 -14.57
C ALA A 70 -2.35 -5.22 -14.92
N LEU A 71 -1.44 -6.00 -14.34
CA LEU A 71 -0.02 -5.94 -14.69
C LEU A 71 0.22 -6.36 -16.13
N ALA A 72 -0.45 -7.40 -16.63
CA ALA A 72 -0.35 -7.85 -18.02
C ALA A 72 -0.86 -6.78 -19.01
N VAL A 73 -1.93 -6.07 -18.66
CA VAL A 73 -2.40 -4.92 -19.44
C VAL A 73 -1.36 -3.79 -19.42
N ALA A 74 -0.78 -3.48 -18.25
CA ALA A 74 0.26 -2.47 -18.13
C ALA A 74 1.47 -2.79 -19.01
N THR A 75 1.96 -4.04 -18.99
CA THR A 75 3.11 -4.47 -19.79
C THR A 75 2.81 -4.48 -21.29
N ALA A 76 1.58 -4.82 -21.69
CA ALA A 76 1.15 -4.75 -23.09
C ALA A 76 1.09 -3.31 -23.63
N LEU A 77 0.77 -2.34 -22.78
CA LEU A 77 0.71 -0.92 -23.15
C LEU A 77 2.09 -0.23 -23.09
N SER A 78 2.88 -0.54 -22.06
CA SER A 78 4.26 -0.05 -21.89
C SER A 78 5.04 -0.97 -20.97
N LEU A 79 5.79 -1.91 -21.55
CA LEU A 79 6.66 -2.82 -20.79
C LEU A 79 7.65 -2.07 -19.91
N ARG A 80 8.26 -0.99 -20.43
CA ARG A 80 9.26 -0.18 -19.71
C ARG A 80 8.66 0.45 -18.46
N ASP A 81 7.53 1.15 -18.57
CA ASP A 81 6.88 1.81 -17.42
C ASP A 81 6.36 0.79 -16.41
N ALA A 82 5.74 -0.30 -16.88
CA ALA A 82 5.21 -1.34 -16.02
C ALA A 82 6.30 -2.00 -15.16
N LEU A 83 7.44 -2.35 -15.76
CA LEU A 83 8.58 -2.93 -15.03
C LEU A 83 9.20 -1.93 -14.05
N LEU A 84 9.40 -0.68 -14.48
CA LEU A 84 9.95 0.39 -13.62
C LEU A 84 9.10 0.59 -12.37
N LEU A 85 7.78 0.76 -12.54
CA LEU A 85 6.86 0.98 -11.43
C LEU A 85 6.75 -0.25 -10.53
N PHE A 86 6.69 -1.45 -11.12
CA PHE A 86 6.64 -2.70 -10.37
C PHE A 86 7.90 -2.86 -9.48
N TRP A 87 9.09 -2.77 -10.07
CA TRP A 87 10.34 -2.92 -9.31
C TRP A 87 10.55 -1.81 -8.28
N ALA A 88 10.15 -0.58 -8.59
CA ALA A 88 10.17 0.52 -7.62
C ALA A 88 9.22 0.27 -6.45
N SER A 89 7.99 -0.22 -6.71
CA SER A 89 7.06 -0.60 -5.63
C SER A 89 7.56 -1.75 -4.78
N TYR A 90 8.19 -2.74 -5.39
CA TYR A 90 8.81 -3.85 -4.70
C TYR A 90 9.93 -3.37 -3.77
N ALA A 91 10.84 -2.54 -4.30
CA ALA A 91 11.97 -2.01 -3.57
C ALA A 91 11.55 -1.26 -2.29
N TRP A 92 10.53 -0.41 -2.41
CA TRP A 92 9.99 0.33 -1.28
C TRP A 92 9.18 -0.52 -0.31
N GLY A 93 8.33 -1.42 -0.81
CA GLY A 93 7.54 -2.31 0.03
C GLY A 93 8.42 -3.15 0.95
N MET A 94 9.58 -3.59 0.45
CA MET A 94 10.53 -4.38 1.23
C MET A 94 11.41 -3.58 2.20
N ALA A 95 11.41 -2.26 2.13
CA ALA A 95 12.30 -1.43 2.96
C ALA A 95 11.96 -1.48 4.47
N HIS A 96 10.72 -1.84 4.84
CA HIS A 96 10.26 -1.86 6.23
C HIS A 96 10.86 -2.97 7.11
N GLY A 97 11.48 -3.99 6.50
CA GLY A 97 11.98 -5.18 7.19
C GLY A 97 13.33 -5.64 6.66
N ALA A 98 14.30 -4.72 6.48
CA ALA A 98 15.60 -5.00 5.86
C ALA A 98 16.32 -6.28 6.35
N GLY A 99 16.12 -6.68 7.61
CA GLY A 99 16.72 -7.88 8.20
C GLY A 99 15.95 -9.19 7.99
N ALA A 100 14.68 -9.14 7.58
CA ALA A 100 13.85 -10.32 7.36
C ALA A 100 14.35 -11.14 6.16
N ARG A 101 14.23 -12.46 6.23
CA ARG A 101 14.48 -13.35 5.09
C ARG A 101 13.20 -13.50 4.27
N LEU A 102 13.33 -13.41 2.95
CA LEU A 102 12.24 -13.44 1.98
C LEU A 102 12.17 -14.77 1.23
N PRO A 103 11.18 -14.99 0.34
CA PRO A 103 11.00 -16.27 -0.34
C PRO A 103 12.21 -16.78 -1.14
N LEU A 104 13.12 -15.90 -1.61
CA LEU A 104 14.36 -16.34 -2.26
C LEU A 104 15.45 -16.78 -1.26
N GLY A 105 15.15 -16.73 0.04
CA GLY A 105 16.08 -16.99 1.13
C GLY A 105 17.05 -15.84 1.41
N LEU A 106 16.99 -14.76 0.62
CA LEU A 106 17.81 -13.57 0.77
C LEU A 106 17.24 -12.64 1.86
N ARG A 107 18.08 -11.76 2.40
CA ARG A 107 17.62 -10.67 3.27
C ARG A 107 16.85 -9.64 2.44
N ALA A 108 15.86 -8.99 3.03
CA ALA A 108 15.03 -8.02 2.32
C ALA A 108 15.84 -6.92 1.62
N TRP A 109 16.90 -6.40 2.25
CA TRP A 109 17.77 -5.40 1.59
C TRP A 109 18.50 -5.94 0.35
N GLN A 110 18.83 -7.24 0.31
CA GLN A 110 19.48 -7.89 -0.83
C GLN A 110 18.50 -8.03 -2.00
N GLU A 111 17.26 -8.41 -1.72
CA GLU A 111 16.21 -8.47 -2.75
C GLU A 111 15.83 -7.08 -3.25
N THR A 112 15.76 -6.08 -2.38
CA THR A 112 15.59 -4.67 -2.79
C THR A 112 16.73 -4.21 -3.70
N ALA A 113 17.98 -4.51 -3.34
CA ALA A 113 19.14 -4.16 -4.17
C ALA A 113 19.10 -4.88 -5.53
N LEU A 114 18.69 -6.15 -5.55
CA LEU A 114 18.51 -6.91 -6.78
C LEU A 114 17.40 -6.32 -7.65
N ALA A 115 16.25 -5.95 -7.07
CA ALA A 115 15.15 -5.30 -7.78
C ALA A 115 15.56 -3.97 -8.42
N VAL A 116 16.29 -3.13 -7.67
CA VAL A 116 16.81 -1.85 -8.19
C VAL A 116 17.84 -2.08 -9.29
N ALA A 117 18.73 -3.07 -9.13
CA ALA A 117 19.70 -3.42 -10.16
C ALA A 117 19.00 -3.92 -11.43
N LEU A 118 17.99 -4.78 -11.31
CA LEU A 118 17.20 -5.27 -12.44
C LEU A 118 16.47 -4.12 -13.15
N ALA A 119 15.88 -3.18 -12.40
CA ALA A 119 15.27 -1.98 -12.96
C ALA A 119 16.28 -1.09 -13.71
N ALA A 120 17.46 -0.86 -13.13
CA ALA A 120 18.51 -0.05 -13.72
C ALA A 120 19.12 -0.69 -14.97
N LEU A 121 19.33 -2.00 -14.97
CA LEU A 121 19.70 -2.74 -16.18
C LEU A 121 18.57 -2.71 -17.20
N ALA A 122 17.31 -2.70 -16.74
CA ALA A 122 16.14 -2.72 -17.59
C ALA A 122 15.92 -1.42 -18.37
N ALA A 123 15.86 -0.30 -17.67
CA ALA A 123 15.43 0.98 -18.23
C ALA A 123 16.46 2.09 -18.03
N GLY A 124 17.64 1.76 -17.50
CA GLY A 124 18.67 2.73 -17.18
C GLY A 124 18.53 3.30 -15.77
N VAL A 125 19.66 3.76 -15.24
CA VAL A 125 19.74 4.37 -13.89
C VAL A 125 18.79 5.57 -13.74
N PRO A 126 18.74 6.54 -14.67
CA PRO A 126 17.95 7.74 -14.45
C PRO A 126 16.45 7.47 -14.34
N ASP A 127 15.91 6.62 -15.21
CA ASP A 127 14.51 6.21 -15.17
C ASP A 127 14.17 5.41 -13.91
N THR A 128 15.10 4.58 -13.45
CA THR A 128 14.96 3.82 -12.20
C THR A 128 14.88 4.76 -11.00
N LEU A 129 15.74 5.77 -10.94
CA LEU A 129 15.70 6.78 -9.87
C LEU A 129 14.40 7.59 -9.92
N ALA A 130 13.95 7.97 -11.11
CA ALA A 130 12.67 8.68 -11.28
C ALA A 130 11.48 7.81 -10.82
N ALA A 131 11.46 6.52 -11.16
CA ALA A 131 10.43 5.59 -10.72
C ALA A 131 10.46 5.35 -9.21
N LEU A 132 11.65 5.18 -8.62
CA LEU A 132 11.82 5.07 -7.16
C LEU A 132 11.36 6.32 -6.42
N ALA A 133 11.69 7.51 -6.94
CA ALA A 133 11.21 8.77 -6.38
C ALA A 133 9.68 8.87 -6.48
N LEU A 134 9.10 8.52 -7.63
CA LEU A 134 7.66 8.59 -7.84
C LEU A 134 6.89 7.64 -6.91
N VAL A 135 7.30 6.38 -6.84
CA VAL A 135 6.64 5.39 -5.99
C VAL A 135 6.84 5.70 -4.51
N GLY A 136 8.05 6.14 -4.13
CA GLY A 136 8.33 6.61 -2.78
C GLY A 136 7.48 7.81 -2.37
N ALA A 137 7.27 8.77 -3.28
CA ALA A 137 6.37 9.90 -3.04
C ALA A 137 4.94 9.45 -2.75
N VAL A 138 4.43 8.49 -3.53
CA VAL A 138 3.08 7.94 -3.34
C VAL A 138 2.96 7.23 -1.99
N GLN A 139 3.92 6.37 -1.63
CA GLN A 139 3.88 5.62 -0.37
C GLN A 139 4.02 6.52 0.85
N LEU A 140 4.93 7.50 0.83
CA LEU A 140 5.08 8.45 1.93
C LEU A 140 3.81 9.28 2.14
N LEU A 141 3.13 9.64 1.05
CA LEU A 141 1.86 10.35 1.12
C LEU A 141 0.74 9.45 1.68
N ASP A 142 0.68 8.19 1.26
CA ASP A 142 -0.28 7.21 1.78
C ASP A 142 -0.09 6.95 3.28
N ASP A 143 1.16 6.69 3.69
CA ASP A 143 1.56 6.54 5.10
C ASP A 143 1.16 7.76 5.93
N TRP A 144 1.36 8.97 5.40
CA TRP A 144 0.94 10.19 6.06
C TRP A 144 -0.58 10.30 6.20
N VAL A 145 -1.34 9.96 5.15
CA VAL A 145 -2.80 9.97 5.18
C VAL A 145 -3.30 8.99 6.24
N ASP A 146 -2.73 7.79 6.28
CA ASP A 146 -3.13 6.75 7.21
C ASP A 146 -2.79 7.09 8.66
N LEU A 147 -1.62 7.68 8.92
CA LEU A 147 -1.26 8.20 10.25
C LEU A 147 -2.27 9.26 10.73
N ARG A 148 -2.71 10.16 9.84
CA ARG A 148 -3.74 11.16 10.21
C ARG A 148 -5.09 10.52 10.51
N ARG A 149 -5.50 9.52 9.72
CA ARG A 149 -6.76 8.79 9.93
C ARG A 149 -6.74 8.04 11.26
N GLU A 150 -5.63 7.38 11.58
CA GLU A 150 -5.44 6.67 12.83
C GLU A 150 -5.47 7.62 14.03
N THR A 151 -4.74 8.74 13.95
CA THR A 151 -4.75 9.79 14.99
C THR A 151 -6.16 10.33 15.23
N ALA A 152 -6.93 10.55 14.16
CA ALA A 152 -8.31 11.02 14.26
C ALA A 152 -9.23 9.99 14.94
N ARG A 153 -9.03 8.69 14.68
CA ARG A 153 -9.80 7.60 15.32
C ARG A 153 -9.47 7.48 16.81
N VAL A 154 -8.19 7.52 17.17
CA VAL A 154 -7.76 7.49 18.58
C VAL A 154 -8.38 8.65 19.35
N ARG A 155 -8.42 9.85 18.76
CA ARG A 155 -9.07 11.04 19.35
C ARG A 155 -10.59 10.92 19.47
N ALA A 156 -11.24 10.24 18.52
CA ALA A 156 -12.68 10.01 18.57
C ALA A 156 -13.08 9.01 19.68
N GLY A 157 -12.11 8.25 20.22
CA GLY A 157 -12.35 7.19 21.18
C GLY A 157 -12.95 5.94 20.53
N PRO A 158 -13.02 4.81 21.25
CA PRO A 158 -13.72 3.64 20.76
C PRO A 158 -15.20 4.01 20.49
N PRO A 159 -15.82 3.45 19.44
CA PRO A 159 -17.25 3.62 19.26
C PRO A 159 -17.94 3.18 20.54
N GLN A 160 -18.66 4.09 21.19
CA GLN A 160 -19.46 3.71 22.35
C GLN A 160 -20.33 2.54 21.92
N PRO A 161 -20.30 1.39 22.62
CA PRO A 161 -21.21 0.30 22.31
C PRO A 161 -22.59 0.92 22.27
N ALA A 162 -23.29 0.74 21.15
CA ALA A 162 -24.66 1.21 21.04
C ALA A 162 -25.36 0.77 22.32
N ARG A 163 -25.99 1.71 23.05
CA ARG A 163 -26.79 1.39 24.23
C ARG A 163 -28.00 0.56 23.76
N GLY A 164 -27.75 -0.69 23.42
CA GLY A 164 -28.77 -1.69 23.26
C GLY A 164 -29.44 -1.91 24.61
N PRO A 165 -30.69 -2.40 24.63
CA PRO A 165 -31.31 -2.84 25.86
C PRO A 165 -30.33 -3.77 26.58
N ALA A 166 -30.19 -3.58 27.90
CA ALA A 166 -29.27 -4.35 28.73
C ALA A 166 -29.42 -5.84 28.37
N PRO A 167 -28.32 -6.53 28.02
CA PRO A 167 -28.40 -7.94 27.68
C PRO A 167 -29.10 -8.66 28.84
N ARG A 168 -30.13 -9.45 28.52
CA ARG A 168 -30.78 -10.29 29.54
C ARG A 168 -29.68 -11.12 30.22
N PRO A 169 -29.72 -11.25 31.55
CA PRO A 169 -28.71 -12.02 32.28
C PRO A 169 -28.60 -13.41 31.65
N ALA A 170 -27.41 -13.73 31.16
CA ALA A 170 -27.13 -15.04 30.61
C ALA A 170 -27.30 -16.10 31.72
N PRO A 171 -27.81 -17.30 31.42
CA PRO A 171 -27.83 -18.39 32.37
C PRO A 171 -26.42 -18.67 32.88
N ALA A 172 -26.30 -19.00 34.18
CA ALA A 172 -25.02 -19.23 34.84
C ALA A 172 -24.19 -20.28 34.07
N PRO A 173 -22.90 -20.00 33.77
CA PRO A 173 -22.07 -20.94 33.05
C PRO A 173 -21.89 -22.22 33.87
N THR A 174 -22.16 -23.37 33.25
CA THR A 174 -21.80 -24.67 33.82
C THR A 174 -20.27 -24.75 33.91
N PRO A 175 -19.70 -25.15 35.07
CA PRO A 175 -18.26 -25.24 35.24
C PRO A 175 -17.68 -26.27 34.27
N PHE A 176 -16.87 -25.81 33.31
CA PHE A 176 -16.07 -26.68 32.46
C PHE A 176 -14.72 -26.95 33.15
N PRO A 177 -14.40 -28.20 33.49
CA PRO A 177 -13.11 -28.55 34.06
C PRO A 177 -12.03 -28.56 32.96
N GLY A 178 -10.94 -27.81 33.18
CA GLY A 178 -9.61 -28.25 32.73
C GLY A 178 -8.98 -27.60 31.49
N ARG A 179 -8.97 -26.27 31.35
CA ARG A 179 -8.07 -25.61 30.38
C ARG A 179 -7.30 -24.45 31.00
N ASN A 180 -6.15 -24.77 31.58
CA ASN A 180 -5.10 -23.80 31.92
C ASN A 180 -4.38 -23.36 30.63
N LEU A 181 -5.00 -22.49 29.85
CA LEU A 181 -4.26 -21.66 28.89
C LEU A 181 -3.80 -20.43 29.67
N GLN A 182 -2.50 -20.30 29.89
CA GLN A 182 -1.90 -19.05 30.33
C GLN A 182 -2.29 -17.96 29.31
N ALA A 183 -3.24 -17.13 29.70
CA ALA A 183 -3.61 -15.91 28.99
C ALA A 183 -2.43 -14.93 29.14
N GLY A 184 -1.43 -15.05 28.25
CA GLY A 184 -0.64 -13.89 27.90
C GLY A 184 -1.61 -12.87 27.34
N ASP A 185 -1.62 -11.67 27.91
CA ASP A 185 -2.57 -10.60 27.57
C ASP A 185 -2.57 -10.39 26.04
N PRO A 186 -3.64 -10.81 25.33
CA PRO A 186 -3.68 -10.70 23.87
C PRO A 186 -3.65 -9.24 23.40
N ASP A 187 -3.96 -8.29 24.28
CA ASP A 187 -3.98 -6.86 23.95
C ASP A 187 -2.57 -6.22 23.93
N ASP A 188 -1.58 -6.85 24.56
CA ASP A 188 -0.24 -6.25 24.78
C ASP A 188 0.72 -6.43 23.58
N ASN A 189 0.42 -7.38 22.68
CA ASN A 189 1.20 -7.62 21.45
C ASN A 189 0.66 -6.87 20.23
N VAL A 190 -0.66 -6.65 20.14
CA VAL A 190 -1.31 -6.03 18.96
C VAL A 190 -0.96 -4.55 18.84
N SER A 191 -0.78 -3.87 19.97
CA SER A 191 -0.44 -2.44 20.02
C SER A 191 1.01 -2.12 19.62
N ARG A 192 1.90 -3.12 19.47
CA ARG A 192 3.32 -2.91 19.10
C ARG A 192 3.66 -3.17 17.64
N ILE A 193 2.85 -3.92 16.89
CA ILE A 193 3.22 -4.41 15.55
C ILE A 193 2.83 -3.39 14.44
N ALA A 194 1.70 -2.70 14.57
CA ALA A 194 1.20 -1.76 13.56
C ALA A 194 2.08 -0.51 13.30
N PRO A 195 2.68 0.18 14.29
CA PRO A 195 3.41 1.43 14.01
C PRO A 195 4.74 1.21 13.29
N ALA A 196 5.22 -0.03 13.19
CA ALA A 196 6.56 -0.32 12.64
C ALA A 196 6.63 -0.17 11.12
N ARG A 197 5.53 -0.29 10.38
CA ARG A 197 5.50 -0.30 8.91
C ARG A 197 5.15 1.04 8.25
N ASN A 198 4.83 2.08 9.02
CA ASN A 198 4.45 3.38 8.46
C ASN A 198 5.67 4.31 8.46
N TRP A 199 6.11 4.83 7.30
CA TRP A 199 7.26 5.75 7.27
C TRP A 199 6.97 7.08 7.98
N ALA A 200 5.71 7.53 8.00
CA ALA A 200 5.33 8.78 8.66
C ALA A 200 5.42 8.69 10.20
N THR A 201 5.30 7.50 10.80
CA THR A 201 5.60 7.32 12.24
C THR A 201 7.10 7.40 12.51
N ARG A 202 7.93 6.86 11.61
CA ARG A 202 9.40 6.84 11.75
C ARG A 202 10.06 8.18 11.48
N LEU A 203 9.66 8.85 10.40
CA LEU A 203 10.20 10.14 9.98
C LEU A 203 9.55 11.32 10.71
N GLY A 204 8.29 11.17 11.12
CA GLY A 204 7.41 12.26 11.51
C GLY A 204 6.45 12.62 10.37
N ALA A 205 5.23 13.05 10.73
CA ALA A 205 4.17 13.30 9.76
C ALA A 205 4.49 14.48 8.83
N VAL A 206 5.15 15.53 9.33
CA VAL A 206 5.48 16.70 8.50
C VAL A 206 6.62 16.34 7.56
N GLU A 207 7.62 15.64 8.07
CA GLU A 207 8.80 15.17 7.36
C GLU A 207 8.42 14.22 6.23
N ALA A 208 7.59 13.21 6.50
CA ALA A 208 7.11 12.29 5.47
C ALA A 208 6.35 13.00 4.36
N LEU A 209 5.48 13.97 4.69
CA LEU A 209 4.79 14.78 3.69
C LEU A 209 5.77 15.59 2.84
N LEU A 210 6.72 16.28 3.47
CA LEU A 210 7.69 17.12 2.75
C LEU A 210 8.62 16.30 1.86
N VAL A 211 9.12 15.16 2.37
CA VAL A 211 9.96 14.23 1.58
C VAL A 211 9.14 13.63 0.44
N GLY A 212 7.90 13.22 0.69
CA GLY A 212 7.00 12.73 -0.35
C GLY A 212 6.77 13.77 -1.46
N LEU A 213 6.48 15.02 -1.09
CA LEU A 213 6.31 16.11 -2.04
C LEU A 213 7.60 16.41 -2.83
N ALA A 214 8.76 16.41 -2.16
CA ALA A 214 10.04 16.65 -2.81
C ALA A 214 10.38 15.55 -3.83
N LEU A 215 10.17 14.28 -3.48
CA LEU A 215 10.34 13.14 -4.39
C LEU A 215 9.35 13.20 -5.56
N GLY A 216 8.10 13.60 -5.31
CA GLY A 216 7.10 13.78 -6.36
C GLY A 216 7.46 14.88 -7.35
N LEU A 217 7.96 16.02 -6.86
CA LEU A 217 8.47 17.11 -7.70
C LEU A 217 9.70 16.70 -8.50
N LEU A 218 10.63 15.96 -7.89
CA LEU A 218 11.80 15.41 -8.57
C LEU A 218 11.38 14.47 -9.70
N ALA A 219 10.45 13.56 -9.43
CA ALA A 219 9.90 12.66 -10.45
C ALA A 219 9.18 13.43 -11.57
N ALA A 220 8.41 14.46 -11.24
CA ALA A 220 7.71 15.30 -12.21
C ALA A 220 8.65 16.15 -13.07
N ALA A 221 9.78 16.59 -12.52
CA ALA A 221 10.81 17.30 -13.28
C ALA A 221 11.50 16.39 -14.30
N TRP A 222 11.55 15.09 -14.03
CA TRP A 222 12.10 14.08 -14.94
C TRP A 222 11.08 13.63 -15.99
N ASP A 223 9.86 13.36 -15.55
CA ASP A 223 8.79 12.79 -16.37
C ASP A 223 7.41 13.27 -15.85
N PRO A 224 6.94 14.43 -16.32
CA PRO A 224 5.72 15.05 -15.79
C PRO A 224 4.48 14.22 -16.10
N LEU A 225 4.49 13.47 -17.22
CA LEU A 225 3.35 12.71 -17.70
C LEU A 225 3.14 11.47 -16.84
N ARG A 226 4.22 10.73 -16.54
CA ARG A 226 4.19 9.59 -15.59
C ARG A 226 3.85 10.06 -14.17
N ALA A 227 4.41 11.18 -13.72
CA ALA A 227 4.13 11.72 -12.40
C ALA A 227 2.65 12.12 -12.22
N ALA A 228 2.07 12.82 -13.20
CA ALA A 228 0.66 13.18 -13.20
C ALA A 228 -0.26 11.93 -13.18
N ALA A 229 0.07 10.91 -13.97
CA ALA A 229 -0.67 9.66 -14.02
C ALA A 229 -0.68 8.93 -12.67
N ALA A 230 0.50 8.75 -12.07
CA ALA A 230 0.62 8.09 -10.77
C ALA A 230 -0.09 8.87 -9.66
N GLY A 231 0.01 10.21 -9.68
CA GLY A 231 -0.74 11.07 -8.76
C GLY A 231 -2.25 10.90 -8.89
N ALA A 232 -2.78 10.86 -10.11
CA ALA A 232 -4.21 10.63 -10.36
C ALA A 232 -4.67 9.25 -9.85
N VAL A 233 -3.86 8.21 -10.05
CA VAL A 233 -4.15 6.84 -9.59
C VAL A 233 -4.13 6.75 -8.06
N ALA A 234 -3.12 7.34 -7.41
CA ALA A 234 -3.04 7.39 -5.96
C ALA A 234 -4.24 8.13 -5.35
N LEU A 235 -4.66 9.25 -5.95
CA LEU A 235 -5.86 9.97 -5.53
C LEU A 235 -7.13 9.12 -5.70
N ALA A 236 -7.29 8.45 -6.85
CA ALA A 236 -8.43 7.58 -7.10
C ALA A 236 -8.49 6.41 -6.11
N ALA A 237 -7.36 5.77 -5.82
CA ALA A 237 -7.24 4.71 -4.82
C ALA A 237 -7.56 5.22 -3.41
N GLY A 238 -7.05 6.39 -3.04
CA GLY A 238 -7.32 7.05 -1.76
C GLY A 238 -8.78 7.47 -1.58
N LEU A 239 -9.50 7.74 -2.67
CA LEU A 239 -10.95 7.97 -2.67
C LEU A 239 -11.74 6.67 -2.57
N ALA A 240 -11.32 5.62 -3.29
CA ALA A 240 -11.98 4.31 -3.26
C ALA A 240 -11.86 3.62 -1.88
N SER A 241 -10.77 3.87 -1.14
CA SER A 241 -10.59 3.35 0.23
C SER A 241 -11.48 4.04 1.27
N ARG A 242 -12.12 5.17 0.93
CA ARG A 242 -13.17 5.76 1.77
C ARG A 242 -14.43 4.91 1.63
N GLY A 243 -14.52 3.85 2.43
CA GLY A 243 -15.71 3.02 2.52
C GLY A 243 -16.98 3.88 2.67
N PRO A 244 -18.14 3.40 2.20
CA PRO A 244 -19.38 4.15 2.31
C PRO A 244 -19.56 4.57 3.76
N LYS A 245 -19.69 5.89 4.00
CA LYS A 245 -20.07 6.39 5.33
C LYS A 245 -21.31 5.60 5.70
N SER A 246 -21.22 4.75 6.73
CA SER A 246 -22.39 4.05 7.23
C SER A 246 -23.39 5.15 7.54
N ALA A 247 -24.42 5.25 6.72
CA ALA A 247 -25.48 6.22 6.90
C ALA A 247 -26.17 5.77 8.18
N GLY A 248 -25.67 6.29 9.30
CA GLY A 248 -26.06 5.86 10.62
C GLY A 248 -27.57 5.81 10.65
N THR A 249 -28.10 4.60 10.85
CA THR A 249 -29.50 4.25 10.83
C THR A 249 -30.22 5.06 11.92
N LYS A 250 -30.51 6.33 11.64
CA LYS A 250 -31.38 7.21 12.45
C LYS A 250 -32.85 6.82 12.33
N ALA A 251 -33.15 5.67 11.72
CA ALA A 251 -34.50 5.25 11.35
C ALA A 251 -35.27 4.49 12.45
N HIS A 252 -34.76 4.36 13.68
CA HIS A 252 -35.44 3.57 14.73
C HIS A 252 -35.95 4.34 15.96
N SER A 253 -35.94 5.68 15.96
CA SER A 253 -36.53 6.45 17.06
C SER A 253 -37.93 7.03 16.79
N ALA A 254 -38.57 6.73 15.65
CA ALA A 254 -39.86 7.31 15.29
C ALA A 254 -41.10 6.39 15.44
N MET A 255 -40.94 5.12 15.83
CA MET A 255 -42.01 4.12 15.72
C MET A 255 -42.40 3.48 17.06
N GLY A 256 -42.49 4.29 18.12
CA GLY A 256 -42.85 3.84 19.46
C GLY A 256 -43.54 4.93 20.29
N ARG A 257 -44.57 5.57 19.73
CA ARG A 257 -45.56 6.35 20.47
C ARG A 257 -46.93 6.12 19.83
N ARG A 258 -47.59 5.01 20.20
CA ARG A 258 -49.03 4.82 20.10
C ARG A 258 -49.47 3.97 21.28
#